data_AF-G0NR55-F1
#
_entry.id   AF-G0NR55-F1
#
_cell.length_a   1.000
_cell.length_b   1.000
_cell.length_c   1.000
_cell.angle_alpha   90.00
_cell.angle_beta   90.00
_cell.angle_gamma   90.00
#
_symmetry.space_group_name_H-M   'P 1'
#
loop_
_entity.id
_entity.type
_entity.pdbx_description
1 polymer ?
#
loop_
_entity_poly.entity_id
_entity_poly.type
_entity_poly.pdbx_seq_one_letter_code
_entity_poly.pdbx_strand_id
1 'polypeptide(L)'
;MPMELCPFEEKRNHVRRRIASIYESMIHFESNLTFVVRELDARLSRRDLPHGESIKLLDVAYEAALKIMNATLELEAMIVMHINNYIEINNDQIVHLELAKFFV
;
A
#
# COMPACT_ATOMS: atom_id res chain seq x y z
N MET A 1 -29.66 17.73 -15.32
CA MET A 1 -29.55 16.28 -15.59
C MET A 1 -28.31 15.79 -14.86
N PRO A 2 -28.35 14.70 -14.10
CA PRO A 2 -27.15 14.15 -13.49
C PRO A 2 -26.21 13.76 -14.64
N MET A 3 -24.98 14.26 -14.60
CA MET A 3 -23.95 13.96 -15.58
C MET A 3 -23.56 12.50 -15.34
N GLU A 4 -24.11 11.56 -16.14
CA GLU A 4 -23.69 10.16 -16.11
C GLU A 4 -22.17 10.13 -16.22
N LEU A 5 -21.51 9.59 -15.19
CA LEU A 5 -20.07 9.45 -15.20
C LEU A 5 -19.71 8.56 -16.39
N CYS A 6 -18.94 9.13 -17.31
CA CYS A 6 -18.32 8.39 -18.40
C CYS A 6 -17.73 7.07 -17.86
N PRO A 7 -18.01 5.90 -18.47
CA PRO A 7 -17.55 4.60 -17.96
C PRO A 7 -16.04 4.52 -17.66
N PHE A 8 -15.23 5.30 -18.37
CA PHE A 8 -13.79 5.44 -18.12
C PHE A 8 -13.50 6.15 -16.78
N GLU A 9 -14.30 7.13 -16.40
CA GLU A 9 -14.15 7.85 -15.13
C GLU A 9 -14.54 6.98 -13.92
N GLU A 10 -15.56 6.12 -14.07
CA GLU A 10 -15.90 5.15 -13.02
C GLU A 10 -14.76 4.16 -12.75
N LYS A 11 -14.13 3.65 -13.82
CA LYS A 11 -12.95 2.79 -13.73
C LYS A 11 -11.78 3.51 -13.07
N ARG A 12 -11.48 4.76 -13.47
CA ARG A 12 -10.44 5.58 -12.82
C ARG A 12 -10.72 5.81 -11.34
N ASN A 13 -11.98 6.12 -10.99
CA ASN A 13 -12.39 6.30 -9.59
C ASN A 13 -12.25 5.01 -8.77
N HIS A 14 -12.48 3.85 -9.37
CA HIS A 14 -12.19 2.58 -8.71
C HIS A 14 -10.68 2.42 -8.44
N VAL A 15 -9.83 2.68 -9.43
CA VAL A 15 -8.37 2.58 -9.29
C VAL A 15 -7.84 3.56 -8.23
N ARG A 16 -8.28 4.83 -8.23
CA ARG A 16 -7.90 5.82 -7.21
C ARG A 16 -8.25 5.37 -5.80
N ARG A 17 -9.45 4.78 -5.60
CA ARG A 17 -9.87 4.24 -4.30
C ARG A 17 -8.99 3.06 -3.85
N ARG A 18 -8.58 2.19 -4.77
CA ARG A 18 -7.66 1.08 -4.47
C ARG A 18 -6.29 1.59 -4.04
N ILE A 19 -5.73 2.57 -4.75
CA ILE A 19 -4.45 3.19 -4.40
C ILE A 19 -4.53 3.85 -3.02
N ALA A 20 -5.58 4.63 -2.74
CA ALA A 20 -5.78 5.26 -1.44
C ALA A 20 -5.86 4.23 -0.30
N SER A 21 -6.61 3.15 -0.47
CA SER A 21 -6.71 2.07 0.52
C SER A 21 -5.36 1.36 0.77
N ILE A 22 -4.53 1.22 -0.26
CA ILE A 22 -3.17 0.68 -0.10
C ILE A 22 -2.30 1.65 0.72
N TYR A 23 -2.35 2.96 0.44
CA TYR A 23 -1.63 3.95 1.24
C TYR A 23 -2.05 3.94 2.72
N GLU A 24 -3.35 3.85 3.01
CA GLU A 24 -3.85 3.71 4.38
C GLU A 24 -3.27 2.47 5.08
N SER A 25 -3.16 1.35 4.34
CA SER A 25 -2.57 0.11 4.86
C SER A 25 -1.08 0.27 5.16
N MET A 26 -0.33 0.98 4.30
CA MET A 26 1.09 1.29 4.54
C MET A 26 1.29 2.16 5.79
N ILE A 27 0.43 3.16 5.99
CA ILE A 27 0.45 4.01 7.21
C ILE A 27 0.20 3.15 8.46
N HIS A 28 -0.73 2.19 8.41
CA HIS A 28 -0.95 1.26 9.52
C HIS A 28 0.27 0.37 9.80
N PHE A 29 0.97 -0.10 8.77
CA PHE A 29 2.21 -0.85 8.95
C PHE A 29 3.32 -0.02 9.59
N GLU A 30 3.49 1.24 9.20
CA GLU A 30 4.46 2.16 9.81
C GLU A 30 4.14 2.40 11.30
N SER A 31 2.86 2.60 11.62
CA SER A 31 2.40 2.74 13.01
C SER A 31 2.68 1.46 13.82
N ASN A 32 2.42 0.28 13.26
CA ASN A 32 2.68 -1.00 13.92
C ASN A 32 4.17 -1.22 14.16
N LEU A 33 5.03 -0.86 13.19
CA LEU A 33 6.47 -0.93 13.34
C LEU A 33 6.94 -0.01 14.48
N THR A 34 6.44 1.22 14.52
CA THR A 34 6.74 2.19 15.58
C THR A 34 6.35 1.65 16.96
N PHE A 35 5.18 1.00 17.06
CA PHE A 35 4.73 0.38 18.30
C PHE A 35 5.65 -0.79 18.72
N VAL A 36 6.02 -1.67 17.79
CA VAL A 36 6.93 -2.80 18.08
C VAL A 36 8.29 -2.30 18.57
N VAL A 37 8.86 -1.28 17.92
CA VAL A 37 10.14 -0.66 18.34
C VAL A 37 10.02 -0.10 19.76
N ARG A 38 8.95 0.64 20.05
CA ARG A 38 8.74 1.21 21.39
C ARG A 38 8.60 0.14 22.47
N GLU A 39 7.88 -0.94 22.20
CA GLU A 39 7.73 -2.06 23.14
C GLU A 39 9.05 -2.83 23.33
N LEU A 40 9.84 -2.99 22.27
CA LEU A 40 11.16 -3.58 22.35
C LEU A 40 12.07 -2.74 23.27
N ASP A 41 12.15 -1.43 23.04
CA ASP A 41 12.95 -0.51 23.87
C ASP A 41 12.53 -0.56 25.33
N ALA A 42 11.22 -0.56 25.61
CA ALA A 42 10.68 -0.66 26.96
C ALA A 42 11.05 -1.98 27.66
N ARG A 43 11.11 -3.09 26.92
CA ARG A 43 11.50 -4.40 27.47
C ARG A 43 13.02 -4.52 27.67
N LEU A 44 13.81 -4.05 26.71
CA LEU A 44 15.28 -4.05 26.80
C LEU A 44 15.81 -3.13 27.90
N SER A 45 15.08 -2.07 28.24
CA SER A 45 15.43 -1.14 29.32
C SER A 45 15.23 -1.72 30.74
N ARG A 46 14.71 -2.95 30.87
CA ARG A 46 14.52 -3.59 32.18
C ARG A 46 15.87 -4.02 32.77
N ARG A 47 16.16 -3.54 33.99
CA ARG A 47 17.46 -3.73 34.68
C ARG A 47 17.89 -5.19 34.85
N ASP A 48 16.94 -6.12 34.91
CA ASP A 48 17.21 -7.53 35.24
C ASP A 48 16.94 -8.49 34.09
N LEU A 49 16.88 -8.00 32.84
CA LEU A 49 16.62 -8.85 31.68
C LEU A 49 17.82 -9.78 31.41
N PRO A 50 17.65 -11.12 31.48
CA PRO A 50 18.72 -12.06 31.17
C PRO A 50 19.18 -11.89 29.72
N HIS A 51 20.48 -11.98 29.47
CA HIS A 51 21.06 -11.80 28.13
C HIS A 51 20.40 -12.68 27.05
N GLY A 52 20.10 -13.94 27.38
CA GLY A 52 19.41 -14.86 26.47
C GLY A 52 17.96 -14.46 26.15
N GLU A 53 17.27 -13.75 27.04
CA GLU A 53 15.94 -13.18 26.77
C GLU A 53 16.05 -11.92 25.92
N SER A 54 17.08 -11.09 26.14
CA SER A 54 17.37 -9.93 25.29
C SER A 54 17.60 -10.33 23.84
N ILE A 55 18.39 -11.39 23.60
CA ILE A 55 18.63 -11.91 22.24
C ILE A 55 17.32 -12.38 21.61
N LYS A 56 16.51 -13.18 22.33
CA LYS A 56 15.22 -13.65 21.81
C LYS A 56 14.27 -12.51 21.46
N LEU A 57 14.26 -11.43 22.26
CA LEU A 57 13.43 -10.26 21.97
C LEU A 57 13.90 -9.53 20.71
N LEU A 58 15.21 -9.40 20.51
CA LEU A 58 15.79 -8.84 19.29
C LEU A 58 15.46 -9.69 18.06
N ASP A 59 15.57 -11.01 18.16
CA ASP A 59 15.25 -11.93 17.06
C ASP A 59 13.79 -11.82 16.63
N VAL A 60 12.86 -11.82 17.59
CA VAL A 60 11.42 -11.67 17.31
C VAL A 60 11.11 -10.30 16.70
N ALA A 61 11.73 -9.23 17.20
CA ALA A 61 11.54 -7.89 16.64
C ALA A 61 12.10 -7.77 15.22
N TYR A 62 13.26 -8.38 14.95
CA TYR A 62 13.86 -8.43 13.63
C TYR A 62 12.98 -9.21 12.64
N GLU A 63 12.45 -10.37 13.04
CA GLU A 63 11.52 -11.15 12.21
C GLU A 63 10.23 -10.35 11.91
N ALA A 64 9.68 -9.65 12.91
CA ALA A 64 8.51 -8.79 12.71
C ALA A 64 8.81 -7.64 11.74
N ALA A 65 9.97 -6.98 11.87
CA ALA A 65 10.38 -5.90 10.97
C ALA A 65 10.55 -6.39 9.52
N LEU A 66 11.14 -7.57 9.31
CA LEU A 66 11.28 -8.18 7.98
C LEU A 66 9.91 -8.48 7.36
N LYS A 67 8.97 -9.02 8.12
CA LYS A 67 7.61 -9.30 7.64
C LYS A 67 6.88 -8.02 7.23
N ILE A 68 6.99 -6.97 8.04
CA ILE A 68 6.41 -5.66 7.74
C ILE A 68 7.05 -5.08 6.46
N MET A 69 8.38 -5.12 6.35
CA MET A 69 9.10 -4.65 5.17
C MET A 69 8.64 -5.38 3.89
N ASN A 70 8.56 -6.70 3.92
CA ASN A 70 8.08 -7.49 2.78
C ASN A 70 6.65 -7.13 2.40
N ALA A 71 5.75 -6.99 3.38
CA ALA A 71 4.37 -6.57 3.12
C ALA A 71 4.30 -5.18 2.48
N THR A 72 5.13 -4.23 2.93
CA THR A 72 5.22 -2.90 2.34
C THR A 72 5.69 -2.95 0.88
N LEU A 73 6.71 -3.76 0.57
CA LEU A 73 7.19 -3.94 -0.82
C LEU A 73 6.11 -4.54 -1.73
N GLU A 74 5.33 -5.50 -1.24
CA GLU A 74 4.20 -6.06 -1.98
C GLU A 74 3.13 -5.00 -2.27
N LEU A 75 2.82 -4.14 -1.29
CA LEU A 75 1.87 -3.04 -1.47
C LEU A 75 2.38 -2.01 -2.49
N GLU A 76 3.67 -1.68 -2.47
CA GLU A 76 4.28 -0.79 -3.48
C GLU A 76 4.16 -1.37 -4.89
N ALA A 77 4.43 -2.67 -5.05
CA ALA A 77 4.24 -3.36 -6.33
C ALA A 77 2.76 -3.31 -6.81
N MET A 78 1.80 -3.44 -5.88
CA MET A 78 0.38 -3.29 -6.20
C MET A 78 0.02 -1.86 -6.62
N ILE A 79 0.61 -0.83 -6.01
CA ILE A 79 0.41 0.57 -6.43
C ILE A 79 0.87 0.74 -7.89
N VAL A 80 2.06 0.25 -8.25
CA VAL A 80 2.58 0.34 -9.62
C VAL A 80 1.65 -0.34 -10.62
N MET A 81 1.15 -1.54 -10.29
CA MET A 81 0.15 -2.23 -11.12
C MET A 81 -1.12 -1.39 -11.31
N HIS A 82 -1.63 -0.76 -10.24
CA HIS A 82 -2.81 0.09 -10.33
C HIS A 82 -2.56 1.36 -11.15
N ILE A 83 -1.37 1.97 -11.06
CA ILE A 83 -0.99 3.09 -11.92
C ILE A 83 -0.98 2.68 -13.39
N ASN A 84 -0.43 1.50 -13.72
CA ASN A 84 -0.44 0.99 -15.10
C ASN A 84 -1.88 0.79 -15.62
N ASN A 85 -2.76 0.22 -14.80
CA ASN A 85 -4.19 0.08 -15.16
C ASN A 85 -4.85 1.47 -15.39
N TYR A 86 -4.52 2.47 -14.59
CA TYR A 86 -5.01 3.84 -14.81
C TYR A 86 -4.57 4.41 -16.17
N ILE A 87 -3.32 4.15 -16.57
CA ILE A 87 -2.78 4.57 -17.87
C ILE A 87 -3.50 3.84 -19.00
N GLU A 88 -3.73 2.53 -18.87
CA GLU A 88 -4.49 1.73 -19.85
C GLU A 88 -5.91 2.29 -20.04
N ILE A 89 -6.62 2.61 -18.95
CA ILE A 89 -7.96 3.22 -19.03
C ILE A 89 -7.94 4.54 -19.81
N ASN A 90 -6.89 5.35 -19.65
CA ASN A 90 -6.76 6.59 -20.41
C ASN A 90 -6.49 6.33 -21.89
N ASN A 91 -5.63 5.36 -22.20
CA ASN A 91 -5.34 4.97 -23.58
C ASN A 91 -6.60 4.44 -24.27
N ASP A 92 -7.37 3.59 -23.59
CA ASP A 92 -8.65 3.07 -24.11
C ASP A 92 -9.65 4.20 -24.39
N GLN A 93 -9.72 5.20 -23.50
CA GLN A 93 -10.58 6.35 -23.72
C GLN A 93 -10.14 7.17 -24.94
N ILE A 94 -8.83 7.37 -25.13
CA ILE A 94 -8.28 8.06 -26.31
C ILE A 94 -8.67 7.31 -27.58
N VAL A 95 -8.41 6.00 -27.64
CA VAL A 95 -8.77 5.16 -28.80
C VAL A 95 -10.27 5.22 -29.08
N HIS A 96 -11.11 5.13 -28.04
CA HIS A 96 -12.56 5.22 -28.19
C HIS A 96 -12.99 6.56 -28.80
N LEU A 97 -12.43 7.68 -28.32
CA LEU A 97 -12.72 9.02 -28.82
C LEU A 97 -12.18 9.24 -30.23
N GLU A 98 -11.04 8.65 -30.58
CA GLU A 98 -10.47 8.72 -31.93
C GLU A 98 -11.29 7.93 -32.94
N LEU A 99 -11.67 6.69 -32.60
CA LEU A 99 -12.51 5.85 -33.45
C LEU A 99 -13.88 6.49 -33.68
N ALA A 100 -14.48 7.11 -32.66
CA ALA A 100 -15.76 7.80 -32.79
C ALA A 100 -15.76 8.86 -33.91
N LYS A 101 -14.62 9.52 -34.18
CA LYS A 101 -14.51 10.54 -35.25
C LYS A 101 -14.67 9.97 -36.66
N PHE A 102 -14.47 8.67 -36.85
CA PHE A 102 -14.59 8.01 -38.16
C PHE A 102 -15.99 7.44 -38.44
N PHE A 103 -16.87 7.44 -37.43
CA PHE A 103 -18.24 6.97 -37.56
C PHE A 103 -19.26 8.14 -37.55
N VAL A 104 -18.79 9.38 -37.71
CA VAL A 104 -19.60 10.60 -37.89
C VAL A 104 -19.71 10.94 -39.37
#